data_AF-A0A5R2NBV1-F1
#
_entry.id   AF-A0A5R2NBV1-F1
#
_cell.length_a   1.000
_cell.length_b   1.000
_cell.length_c   1.000
_cell.angle_alpha   90.00
_cell.angle_beta   90.00
_cell.angle_gamma   90.00
#
_symmetry.space_group_name_H-M   'P 1'
#
loop_
_entity.id
_entity.type
_entity.pdbx_description
1 polymer ?
#
loop_
_entity_poly.entity_id
_entity_poly.type
_entity_poly.pdbx_seq_one_letter_code
_entity_poly.pdbx_strand_id
1 'polypeptide(L)' 'DTVTCQMGFEPVAGYRKGRKALNYLKSKSRMMVTFAPLGQTGVYAPIHATVGTQIGTLTISAGRFEAVQ' A
#
# COMPACT_ATOMS: atom_id res chain seq x y z
N ASP A 1 -18.39 0.28 -5.81
CA ASP A 1 -17.86 0.22 -4.43
C ASP A 1 -16.35 0.16 -4.42
N THR A 2 -15.74 0.66 -3.35
CA THR A 2 -14.30 0.54 -3.10
C THR A 2 -14.07 -0.36 -1.90
N VAL A 3 -12.91 -1.01 -1.85
CA VAL A 3 -12.53 -1.91 -0.75
C VAL A 3 -11.26 -1.37 -0.13
N THR A 4 -11.27 -1.14 1.19
CA THR A 4 -10.08 -0.73 1.93
C THR A 4 -9.61 -1.86 2.83
N CYS A 5 -8.35 -2.26 2.66
CA CYS A 5 -7.71 -3.33 3.41
C CYS A 5 -6.57 -2.78 4.26
N GLN A 6 -6.37 -3.41 5.43
CA GLN A 6 -5.13 -3.23 6.18
C GLN A 6 -4.02 -4.06 5.53
N MET A 7 -2.83 -3.49 5.40
CA MET A 7 -1.67 -4.15 4.81
C MET A 7 -0.61 -4.46 5.88
N GLY A 8 0.11 -5.57 5.69
CA GLY A 8 1.30 -5.93 6.48
C GLY A 8 2.56 -5.91 5.63
N PHE A 9 3.72 -5.72 6.27
CA PHE A 9 5.03 -5.71 5.60
C PHE A 9 5.95 -6.76 6.23
N GLU A 10 6.36 -7.76 5.45
CA GLU A 10 7.34 -8.77 5.85
C GLU A 10 8.51 -8.76 4.84
N PRO A 11 9.70 -8.25 5.21
CA PRO A 11 10.83 -8.20 4.31
C PRO A 11 11.48 -9.59 4.20
N VAL A 12 11.58 -10.13 2.98
CA VAL A 12 12.07 -11.51 2.74
C VAL A 12 13.58 -11.56 2.49
N ALA A 13 14.11 -10.77 1.55
CA ALA A 13 15.52 -10.80 1.16
C ALA A 13 16.02 -9.46 0.58
N GLY A 14 17.35 -9.32 0.40
CA GLY A 14 17.96 -8.18 -0.31
C GLY A 14 18.08 -6.88 0.49
N TYR A 15 17.78 -6.88 1.79
CA TYR A 15 17.86 -5.70 2.65
C TYR A 15 18.89 -5.86 3.76
N ARG A 16 19.46 -4.72 4.21
CA ARG A 16 20.34 -4.69 5.38
C ARG A 16 19.54 -5.01 6.65
N LYS A 17 19.91 -6.08 7.34
CA LYS A 17 19.33 -6.45 8.64
C LYS A 17 19.50 -5.31 9.64
N GLY A 18 18.51 -5.14 10.52
CA GLY A 18 18.52 -4.12 11.58
C GLY A 18 18.25 -2.68 11.12
N ARG A 19 17.86 -2.46 9.86
CA ARG A 19 17.48 -1.11 9.38
C ARG A 19 16.21 -0.64 10.11
N LYS A 20 16.34 0.38 10.95
CA LYS A 20 15.26 0.90 11.82
C LYS A 20 13.94 1.17 11.06
N ALA A 21 14.04 1.76 9.87
CA ALA A 21 12.87 2.02 9.03
C ALA A 21 12.11 0.75 8.64
N LEU A 22 12.81 -0.33 8.27
CA LEU A 22 12.17 -1.60 7.90
C LEU A 22 11.56 -2.30 9.12
N ASN A 23 12.25 -2.26 10.25
CA ASN A 23 11.71 -2.79 11.51
C ASN A 23 10.44 -2.04 11.93
N TYR A 24 10.41 -0.71 11.74
CA TYR A 24 9.22 0.09 11.99
C TYR A 24 8.06 -0.31 11.07
N LEU A 25 8.32 -0.44 9.77
CA LEU A 25 7.30 -0.89 8.81
C LEU A 25 6.73 -2.26 9.18
N LYS A 26 7.59 -3.21 9.56
CA LYS A 26 7.17 -4.56 9.95
C LYS A 26 6.32 -4.62 11.22
N SER A 27 6.66 -3.83 12.24
CA SER A 27 6.15 -4.04 13.60
C SER A 27 5.23 -2.95 14.14
N LYS A 28 5.24 -1.75 13.55
CA LYS A 28 4.56 -0.57 14.11
C LYS A 28 3.76 0.22 13.09
N SER A 29 4.09 0.10 11.80
CA SER A 29 3.42 0.89 10.78
C SER A 29 1.97 0.45 10.63
N ARG A 30 1.08 1.44 10.56
CA ARG A 30 -0.28 1.27 10.08
C ARG A 30 -0.28 1.55 8.58
N MET A 31 -0.61 0.53 7.80
CA MET A 31 -0.68 0.61 6.34
C MET A 31 -2.09 0.27 5.87
N MET A 32 -2.64 1.12 5.01
CA MET A 32 -3.95 0.92 4.40
C MET A 32 -3.83 1.03 2.89
N VAL A 33 -4.58 0.20 2.17
CA VAL A 33 -4.70 0.28 0.71
C VAL A 33 -6.17 0.22 0.32
N THR A 34 -6.57 1.11 -0.59
CA THR A 34 -7.92 1.20 -1.12
C THR A 34 -7.90 0.81 -2.59
N PHE A 35 -8.75 -0.16 -2.94
CA PHE A 35 -8.93 -0.65 -4.29
C PHE A 35 -10.28 -0.22 -4.87
N ALA A 36 -10.31 0.01 -6.17
CA ALA A 36 -11.51 0.24 -6.96
C ALA A 36 -11.61 -0.76 -8.11
N PRO A 37 -12.83 -1.14 -8.54
CA PRO A 37 -13.03 -2.05 -9.65
C PRO A 37 -12.63 -1.40 -10.98
N LEU A 38 -12.01 -2.17 -11.86
CA LEU A 38 -11.70 -1.80 -13.23
C LEU A 38 -12.86 -2.20 -14.15
N GLY A 39 -13.83 -1.30 -14.32
CA GLY A 39 -15.01 -1.56 -15.16
C GLY A 39 -15.73 -2.85 -14.72
N GLN A 40 -16.02 -3.73 -15.69
CA GLN A 40 -16.66 -5.04 -15.44
C GLN A 40 -15.68 -6.21 -15.56
N THR A 41 -14.37 -5.96 -15.46
CA THR A 41 -13.34 -7.00 -15.67
C THR A 41 -13.23 -8.01 -14.52
N GLY A 42 -13.86 -7.72 -13.36
CA GLY A 42 -13.68 -8.48 -12.12
C GLY A 42 -12.36 -8.20 -11.40
N VAL A 43 -11.52 -7.31 -11.93
CA VAL A 43 -10.24 -6.93 -11.33
C VAL A 43 -10.37 -5.64 -10.54
N TYR A 44 -9.72 -5.58 -9.38
CA TYR A 44 -9.61 -4.40 -8.54
C TYR A 44 -8.17 -3.89 -8.56
N ALA A 45 -8.00 -2.59 -8.75
CA ALA A 45 -6.68 -1.96 -8.78
C ALA A 45 -6.56 -0.87 -7.69
N PRO A 46 -5.35 -0.67 -7.14
CA PRO A 46 -5.15 0.24 -6.02
C PRO A 46 -5.21 1.69 -6.49
N ILE A 47 -6.04 2.51 -5.84
CA ILE A 47 -6.20 3.93 -6.17
C ILE A 47 -5.63 4.85 -5.09
N HIS A 48 -5.45 4.33 -3.87
CA HIS A 48 -4.96 5.09 -2.73
C HIS A 48 -4.28 4.17 -1.72
N ALA A 49 -3.19 4.60 -1.11
CA ALA A 49 -2.55 3.91 0.00
C ALA A 49 -1.95 4.90 1.01
N THR A 50 -1.96 4.52 2.29
CA THR A 50 -1.26 5.23 3.35
C THR A 50 -0.28 4.29 4.03
N VAL A 51 0.93 4.80 4.29
CA VAL A 51 1.99 4.06 4.96
C VAL A 51 2.54 4.92 6.09
N GLY A 52 2.26 4.54 7.33
CA GLY A 52 2.91 5.17 8.48
C GLY A 52 4.42 4.89 8.45
N THR A 53 5.24 5.93 8.34
CA THR A 53 6.70 5.79 8.48
C THR A 53 7.18 6.47 9.75
N GLN A 54 8.46 6.33 10.08
CA GLN A 54 9.06 7.00 11.25
C GLN A 54 9.05 8.53 11.14
N ILE A 55 9.03 9.07 9.93
CA ILE A 55 9.09 10.51 9.66
C ILE A 55 7.67 11.10 9.59
N GLY A 56 6.70 10.29 9.15
CA GLY A 56 5.31 10.69 8.97
C GLY A 56 4.56 9.71 8.07
N THR A 57 3.28 9.94 7.85
CA THR A 57 2.48 9.11 6.96
C THR A 57 2.74 9.49 5.51
N LEU A 58 3.22 8.53 4.71
CA LEU A 58 3.26 8.67 3.26
C LEU A 58 1.88 8.37 2.70
N THR A 59 1.40 9.22 1.80
CA THR A 59 0.14 9.04 1.07
C THR A 59 0.46 8.87 -0.41
N ILE A 60 -0.05 7.81 -1.01
CA ILE A 60 0.13 7.46 -2.41
C ILE A 60 -1.25 7.45 -3.05
N SER A 61 -1.41 8.16 -4.17
CA SER A 61 -2.66 8.21 -4.93
C SER A 61 -2.38 7.94 -6.40
N ALA A 62 -3.27 7.20 -7.06
CA ALA A 62 -3.19 7.01 -8.51
C ALA A 62 -3.49 8.34 -9.22
N GLY A 63 -2.55 8.82 -10.04
CA GLY A 63 -2.74 10.05 -10.81
C GLY A 63 -3.73 9.89 -11.97
N ARG A 64 -3.81 8.68 -12.56
CA ARG A 64 -4.80 8.30 -13.58
C ARG A 64 -5.27 6.88 -13.29
N PHE A 65 -6.57 6.67 -13.34
CA PHE A 65 -7.21 5.38 -13.11
C PHE A 65 -8.35 5.17 -14.11
N GLU A 66 -8.11 4.29 -15.08
CA GLU A 66 -9.07 3.98 -16.14
C GLU A 66 -8.84 2.55 -16.60
N ALA A 67 -9.90 1.89 -17.06
CA ALA A 67 -9.74 0.65 -17.80
C ALA A 67 -9.22 1.02 -19.20
N VAL A 68 -8.04 0.52 -19.56
CA VAL A 68 -7.57 0.61 -20.95
C VAL A 68 -8.48 -0.29 -21.77
N GLN A 69 -9.24 0.31 -22.67
CA GLN A 69 -10.17 -0.38 -23.57
C GLN A 69 -9.43 -1.00 -24.75
#